data_AF-A0A821Z4E2-F1
#
_entry.id   AF-A0A821Z4E2-F1
#
_cell.length_a   1.000
_cell.length_b   1.000
_cell.length_c   1.000
_cell.angle_alpha   90.00
_cell.angle_beta   90.00
_cell.angle_gamma   90.00
#
_symmetry.space_group_name_H-M   'P 1'
#
loop_
_entity.id
_entity.type
_entity.pdbx_description
1 polymer ?
#
loop_
_entity_poly.entity_id
_entity_poly.type
_entity_poly.pdbx_seq_one_letter_code
_entity_poly.pdbx_strand_id
1 'polypeptide(L)'
;MNNVSIQLGNLTWPDRSFLPRAVDISQDLFVVVLGFVGDPSSNYTPCAYLLSRSGSNFTVHDTWMYMPPTATSWQASLTNWDADIYLAKHDMSVSINDAKSQVLLGIQITNTIILLDINRTTLKFILPSQSLSNGKAIGMGKAVGWLNNNVTVILVNTYSLSYIWSASQVFTYYVGVNNSFATKSIIPNAQQTLAPEFGPILISLVVTKSGIVIMLDSKGDIYILLPSPPGTFADSSTKLVSSFLPCIGGSYNSQYDIQPCSLCPQGSSTNGSTGQTSCVSCESDAFCPLGSAFGNISSSSLLLTSVNQARAYPLSPKSVRFDNILMENITHMADSSSEKL
;
A
#
# COMPACT_ATOMS: atom_id res chain seq x y z
N MET A 1 -6.91 -3.68 -36.58
CA MET A 1 -5.93 -4.77 -36.39
C MET A 1 -5.66 -4.86 -34.90
N ASN A 2 -6.13 -5.91 -34.22
CA ASN A 2 -6.12 -5.99 -32.74
C ASN A 2 -4.87 -6.70 -32.19
N ASN A 3 -3.76 -6.67 -32.92
CA ASN A 3 -2.57 -7.43 -32.58
C ASN A 3 -1.42 -6.48 -32.22
N VAL A 4 -0.64 -6.86 -31.21
CA VAL A 4 0.67 -6.26 -30.96
C VAL A 4 1.70 -7.12 -31.68
N SER A 5 2.46 -6.52 -32.58
CA SER A 5 3.50 -7.21 -33.35
C SER A 5 4.88 -6.67 -33.04
N ILE A 6 5.90 -7.53 -33.06
CA ILE A 6 7.30 -7.11 -33.00
C ILE A 6 7.79 -6.91 -34.43
N GLN A 7 8.12 -5.68 -34.81
CA GLN A 7 8.76 -5.36 -36.09
C GLN A 7 10.13 -4.75 -35.80
N LEU A 8 11.20 -5.40 -36.27
CA LEU A 8 12.58 -4.93 -36.13
C LEU A 8 12.98 -4.62 -34.66
N GLY A 9 12.46 -5.39 -33.71
CA GLY A 9 12.70 -5.20 -32.27
C GLY A 9 11.77 -4.18 -31.61
N ASN A 10 10.94 -3.46 -32.37
CA ASN A 10 9.96 -2.52 -31.84
C ASN A 10 8.56 -3.15 -31.72
N LEU A 11 7.90 -2.90 -30.59
CA LEU A 11 6.49 -3.25 -30.42
C LEU A 11 5.62 -2.27 -31.22
N THR A 12 4.80 -2.79 -32.11
CA THR A 12 3.77 -2.04 -32.82
C THR A 12 2.43 -2.34 -32.19
N TRP A 13 1.78 -1.32 -31.64
CA TRP A 13 0.48 -1.42 -30.99
C TRP A 13 -0.68 -1.26 -31.99
N PRO A 14 -1.90 -1.77 -31.68
CA PRO A 14 -3.09 -1.52 -32.48
C PRO A 14 -3.34 -0.04 -32.75
N ASP A 15 -3.08 0.79 -31.73
CA ASP A 15 -3.04 2.23 -31.84
C ASP A 15 -1.58 2.72 -31.85
N ARG A 16 -1.18 3.39 -32.93
CA ARG A 16 0.18 3.91 -33.11
C ARG A 16 0.55 5.02 -32.11
N SER A 17 -0.44 5.64 -31.47
CA SER A 17 -0.26 6.65 -30.44
C SER A 17 -0.06 6.07 -29.05
N PHE A 18 -0.13 4.75 -28.87
CA PHE A 18 -0.05 4.17 -27.53
C PHE A 18 1.36 4.25 -26.95
N LEU A 19 1.46 4.84 -25.77
CA LEU A 19 2.68 5.02 -24.99
C LEU A 19 2.63 4.10 -23.77
N PRO A 20 3.22 2.89 -23.81
CA PRO A 20 3.21 1.97 -22.67
C PRO A 20 4.03 2.54 -21.51
N ARG A 21 3.52 2.39 -20.29
CA ARG A 21 4.16 2.89 -19.06
C ARG A 21 4.35 1.81 -18.00
N ALA A 22 3.46 0.84 -17.93
CA ALA A 22 3.55 -0.27 -16.98
C ALA A 22 2.97 -1.56 -17.58
N VAL A 23 3.47 -2.69 -17.10
CA VAL A 23 3.02 -4.02 -17.53
C VAL A 23 3.03 -4.98 -16.35
N ASP A 24 2.04 -5.85 -16.29
CA ASP A 24 2.06 -7.03 -15.43
C ASP A 24 1.50 -8.25 -16.19
N ILE A 25 1.98 -9.42 -15.81
CA ILE A 25 1.72 -10.70 -16.48
C ILE A 25 1.17 -11.68 -15.45
N SER A 26 -0.05 -12.15 -15.71
CA SER A 26 -0.71 -13.19 -14.90
C SER A 26 -0.04 -14.55 -15.07
N GLN A 27 -0.35 -15.47 -14.15
CA GLN A 27 0.10 -16.87 -14.26
C GLN A 27 -0.44 -17.58 -15.50
N ASP A 28 -1.66 -17.24 -15.90
CA ASP A 28 -2.35 -17.83 -17.05
C ASP A 28 -1.98 -17.10 -18.36
N LEU A 29 -0.92 -16.29 -18.35
CA LEU A 29 -0.34 -15.59 -19.50
C LEU A 29 -1.27 -14.57 -20.19
N PHE A 30 -2.32 -14.11 -19.52
CA PHE A 30 -2.89 -12.81 -19.87
C PHE A 30 -2.00 -11.69 -19.33
N VAL A 31 -1.93 -10.60 -20.08
CA VAL A 31 -1.06 -9.46 -19.83
C VAL A 31 -1.94 -8.23 -19.72
N VAL A 32 -1.65 -7.37 -18.74
CA VAL A 32 -2.23 -6.03 -18.69
C VAL A 32 -1.13 -5.02 -18.94
N VAL A 33 -1.31 -4.16 -19.94
CA VAL A 33 -0.39 -3.07 -20.24
C VAL A 33 -1.12 -1.77 -20.03
N LEU A 34 -0.61 -0.94 -19.13
CA LEU A 34 -1.13 0.37 -18.81
C LEU A 34 -0.24 1.44 -19.45
N GLY A 35 -0.86 2.45 -20.04
CA GLY A 35 -0.17 3.50 -20.74
C GLY A 35 -1.10 4.66 -21.06
N PHE A 36 -0.73 5.45 -22.06
CA PHE A 36 -1.58 6.50 -22.58
C PHE A 36 -1.85 6.31 -24.07
N VAL A 37 -3.05 6.67 -24.52
CA VAL A 37 -3.45 6.67 -25.93
C VAL A 37 -4.00 8.05 -26.28
N GLY A 38 -3.69 8.59 -27.45
CA GLY A 38 -4.01 9.98 -27.73
C GLY A 38 -3.98 10.35 -29.20
N ASP A 39 -4.45 11.56 -29.48
CA ASP A 39 -4.17 12.20 -30.76
C ASP A 39 -2.92 13.08 -30.58
N PRO A 40 -1.87 12.92 -31.40
CA PRO A 40 -0.68 13.77 -31.38
C PRO A 40 -0.95 15.28 -31.47
N SER A 41 -2.19 15.68 -31.80
CA SER A 41 -2.64 17.07 -31.88
C SER A 41 -3.34 17.62 -30.62
N SER A 42 -3.68 16.79 -29.62
CA SER A 42 -4.42 17.26 -28.44
C SER A 42 -3.83 16.80 -27.10
N ASN A 43 -4.29 15.68 -26.56
CA ASN A 43 -3.90 15.13 -25.28
C ASN A 43 -3.97 13.60 -25.32
N TYR A 44 -3.17 12.96 -24.48
CA TYR A 44 -3.20 11.51 -24.28
C TYR A 44 -3.97 11.15 -23.01
N THR A 45 -4.87 10.17 -23.15
CA THR A 45 -5.73 9.65 -22.09
C THR A 45 -5.17 8.33 -21.55
N PRO A 46 -5.15 8.12 -20.21
CA PRO A 46 -4.77 6.84 -19.66
C PRO A 46 -5.63 5.68 -20.19
N CYS A 47 -4.98 4.58 -20.53
CA CYS A 47 -5.58 3.42 -21.18
C CYS A 47 -4.89 2.14 -20.72
N ALA A 48 -5.67 1.07 -20.52
CA ALA A 48 -5.16 -0.27 -20.27
C ALA A 48 -5.60 -1.24 -21.36
N TYR A 49 -4.66 -2.02 -21.89
CA TYR A 49 -4.95 -3.15 -22.76
C TYR A 49 -4.92 -4.46 -21.98
N LEU A 50 -5.91 -5.31 -22.21
CA LEU A 50 -5.92 -6.71 -21.80
C LEU A 50 -5.53 -7.57 -23.01
N LEU A 51 -4.43 -8.30 -22.87
CA LEU A 51 -3.87 -9.13 -23.93
C LEU A 51 -3.77 -10.59 -23.50
N SER A 52 -3.77 -11.49 -24.47
CA SER A 52 -3.29 -12.87 -24.27
C SER A 52 -2.06 -13.12 -25.12
N ARG A 53 -1.15 -13.94 -24.61
CA ARG A 53 -0.01 -14.43 -25.40
C ARG A 53 -0.32 -15.78 -26.04
N SER A 54 -0.09 -15.90 -27.34
CA SER A 54 -0.06 -17.18 -28.06
C SER A 54 1.24 -17.28 -28.85
N GLY A 55 2.15 -18.15 -28.40
CA GLY A 55 3.52 -18.22 -28.93
C GLY A 55 4.30 -16.91 -28.72
N SER A 56 4.73 -16.28 -29.82
CA SER A 56 5.40 -14.97 -29.84
C SER A 56 4.46 -13.77 -30.07
N ASN A 57 3.17 -14.03 -30.30
CA ASN A 57 2.20 -13.01 -30.67
C ASN A 57 1.33 -12.64 -29.47
N PHE A 58 0.95 -11.36 -29.39
CA PHE A 58 0.01 -10.84 -28.40
C PHE A 58 -1.27 -10.40 -29.11
N THR A 59 -2.40 -10.90 -28.63
CA THR A 59 -3.74 -10.54 -29.11
C THR A 59 -4.40 -9.64 -28.08
N VAL A 60 -4.89 -8.47 -28.49
CA VAL A 60 -5.67 -7.58 -27.63
C VAL A 60 -7.12 -8.05 -27.60
N HIS A 61 -7.63 -8.32 -26.41
CA HIS A 61 -9.01 -8.77 -26.18
C HIS A 61 -9.94 -7.64 -25.74
N ASP A 62 -9.43 -6.73 -24.92
CA ASP A 62 -10.22 -5.63 -24.38
C ASP A 62 -9.37 -4.40 -24.08
N THR A 63 -10.04 -3.26 -23.98
CA THR A 63 -9.44 -1.96 -23.73
C THR A 63 -10.25 -1.21 -22.70
N TRP A 64 -9.59 -0.80 -21.62
CA TRP A 64 -10.15 0.13 -20.66
C TRP A 64 -9.60 1.52 -20.89
N MET A 65 -10.47 2.52 -20.83
CA MET A 65 -10.14 3.94 -20.99
C MET A 65 -10.52 4.69 -19.73
N TYR A 66 -9.60 5.50 -19.21
CA TYR A 66 -9.89 6.35 -18.06
C TYR A 66 -10.87 7.46 -18.46
N MET A 67 -11.96 7.57 -17.71
CA MET A 67 -12.92 8.66 -17.84
C MET A 67 -12.84 9.53 -16.59
N PRO A 68 -12.31 10.77 -16.68
CA PRO A 68 -12.19 11.64 -15.52
C PRO A 68 -13.58 12.01 -14.97
N PRO A 69 -13.80 11.96 -13.65
CA PRO A 69 -15.04 12.42 -13.04
C PRO A 69 -15.12 13.96 -13.14
N THR A 70 -15.92 14.43 -14.10
CA THR A 70 -16.19 15.83 -14.48
C THR A 70 -14.99 16.70 -14.88
N ALA A 71 -15.24 17.69 -15.74
CA ALA A 71 -14.22 18.49 -16.41
C ALA A 71 -13.38 19.32 -15.41
N THR A 72 -12.07 19.38 -15.70
CA THR A 72 -11.06 20.31 -15.15
C THR A 72 -10.32 19.87 -13.88
N SER A 73 -9.35 18.99 -14.10
CA SER A 73 -8.02 19.23 -13.56
C SER A 73 -6.99 19.01 -14.68
N TRP A 74 -5.92 19.79 -14.70
CA TRP A 74 -4.74 19.55 -15.55
C TRP A 74 -4.14 18.14 -15.33
N GLN A 75 -4.61 17.44 -14.30
CA GLN A 75 -4.23 16.09 -13.87
C GLN A 75 -4.97 14.97 -14.62
N ALA A 76 -5.77 15.27 -15.64
CA ALA A 76 -6.56 14.27 -16.36
C ALA A 76 -5.84 13.59 -17.52
N SER A 77 -4.75 14.18 -18.04
CA SER A 77 -4.13 13.74 -19.29
C SER A 77 -2.64 14.05 -19.37
N LEU A 78 -1.94 13.31 -20.22
CA LEU A 78 -0.57 13.60 -20.66
C LEU A 78 -0.64 14.56 -21.85
N THR A 79 0.14 15.64 -21.82
CA THR A 79 0.22 16.60 -22.94
C THR A 79 1.21 16.12 -24.00
N ASN A 80 1.06 16.61 -25.24
CA ASN A 80 1.98 16.21 -26.32
C ASN A 80 3.44 16.60 -26.07
N TRP A 81 3.68 17.74 -25.41
CA TRP A 81 5.03 18.16 -25.05
C TRP A 81 5.74 17.19 -24.11
N ASP A 82 4.97 16.50 -23.27
CA ASP A 82 5.50 15.58 -22.28
C ASP A 82 5.53 14.12 -22.79
N ALA A 83 5.05 13.84 -24.01
CA ALA A 83 4.92 12.47 -24.54
C ALA A 83 6.28 11.76 -24.70
N ASP A 84 7.27 12.49 -25.22
CA ASP A 84 8.61 11.98 -25.53
C ASP A 84 9.62 12.18 -24.39
N ILE A 85 9.19 12.79 -23.27
CA ILE A 85 10.06 13.09 -22.13
C ILE A 85 9.64 12.23 -20.94
N TYR A 86 10.63 11.65 -20.26
CA TYR A 86 10.36 11.02 -18.98
C TYR A 86 10.09 12.08 -17.91
N LEU A 87 8.90 12.03 -17.33
CA LEU A 87 8.52 12.82 -16.16
C LEU A 87 7.86 11.92 -15.13
N ALA A 88 8.35 11.95 -13.89
CA ALA A 88 7.87 11.11 -12.80
C ALA A 88 6.38 11.32 -12.43
N LYS A 89 5.73 12.38 -12.95
CA LYS A 89 4.29 12.60 -12.83
C LYS A 89 3.46 11.69 -13.72
N HIS A 90 4.04 11.18 -14.81
CA HIS A 90 3.36 10.31 -15.77
C HIS A 90 3.62 8.82 -15.54
N ASP A 91 4.29 8.48 -14.45
CA ASP A 91 4.49 7.09 -14.11
C ASP A 91 3.16 6.42 -13.79
N MET A 92 3.11 5.15 -14.17
CA MET A 92 1.98 4.28 -13.96
C MET A 92 2.49 2.99 -13.36
N SER A 93 1.58 2.27 -12.72
CA SER A 93 1.87 0.94 -12.21
C SER A 93 0.68 0.04 -12.41
N VAL A 94 0.94 -1.25 -12.57
CA VAL A 94 -0.11 -2.26 -12.70
C VAL A 94 0.26 -3.47 -11.85
N SER A 95 -0.73 -4.05 -11.18
CA SER A 95 -0.55 -5.29 -10.43
C SER A 95 -1.79 -6.17 -10.51
N ILE A 96 -1.60 -7.41 -10.94
CA ILE A 96 -2.62 -8.43 -11.12
C ILE A 96 -2.69 -9.30 -9.87
N ASN A 97 -3.89 -9.45 -9.33
CA ASN A 97 -4.22 -10.45 -8.33
C ASN A 97 -4.81 -11.67 -9.03
N ASP A 98 -3.96 -12.68 -9.21
CA ASP A 98 -4.35 -13.88 -9.93
C ASP A 98 -5.57 -14.57 -9.29
N ALA A 99 -5.55 -14.75 -7.97
CA ALA A 99 -6.56 -15.51 -7.26
C ALA A 99 -7.96 -14.90 -7.36
N LYS A 100 -8.06 -13.58 -7.44
CA LYS A 100 -9.34 -12.87 -7.56
C LYS A 100 -9.70 -12.43 -8.97
N SER A 101 -8.81 -12.60 -9.95
CA SER A 101 -8.97 -12.00 -11.28
C SER A 101 -9.15 -10.48 -11.22
N GLN A 102 -8.38 -9.83 -10.35
CA GLN A 102 -8.43 -8.38 -10.15
C GLN A 102 -7.16 -7.72 -10.64
N VAL A 103 -7.26 -6.48 -11.10
CA VAL A 103 -6.09 -5.68 -11.46
C VAL A 103 -6.18 -4.29 -10.83
N LEU A 104 -5.06 -3.88 -10.24
CA LEU A 104 -4.85 -2.52 -9.77
C LEU A 104 -4.09 -1.75 -10.84
N LEU A 105 -4.60 -0.57 -11.18
CA LEU A 105 -3.98 0.38 -12.08
C LEU A 105 -3.67 1.65 -11.29
N GLY A 106 -2.40 1.95 -11.10
CA GLY A 106 -1.96 3.22 -10.53
C GLY A 106 -1.65 4.23 -11.63
N ILE A 107 -2.26 5.41 -11.55
CA ILE A 107 -2.07 6.49 -12.51
C ILE A 107 -1.65 7.75 -11.76
N GLN A 108 -0.33 7.97 -11.65
CA GLN A 108 0.24 9.00 -10.78
C GLN A 108 -0.29 10.40 -11.08
N ILE A 109 -0.40 10.80 -12.35
CA ILE A 109 -0.83 12.17 -12.69
C ILE A 109 -2.25 12.48 -12.20
N THR A 110 -3.11 11.46 -12.17
CA THR A 110 -4.51 11.57 -11.72
C THR A 110 -4.65 11.39 -10.20
N ASN A 111 -3.56 11.09 -9.48
CA ASN A 111 -3.57 10.71 -8.06
C ASN A 111 -4.60 9.63 -7.71
N THR A 112 -4.81 8.69 -8.64
CA THR A 112 -5.88 7.71 -8.56
C THR A 112 -5.36 6.30 -8.74
N ILE A 113 -5.85 5.39 -7.90
CA ILE A 113 -5.78 3.95 -8.12
C ILE A 113 -7.13 3.48 -8.62
N ILE A 114 -7.14 2.69 -9.69
CA ILE A 114 -8.32 2.04 -10.24
C ILE A 114 -8.22 0.54 -9.96
N LEU A 115 -9.30 -0.04 -9.46
CA LEU A 115 -9.47 -1.49 -9.32
C LEU A 115 -10.50 -1.96 -10.36
N LEU A 116 -10.06 -2.92 -11.19
CA LEU A 116 -10.90 -3.58 -12.18
C LEU A 116 -10.97 -5.09 -11.88
N ASP A 117 -12.15 -5.66 -12.04
CA ASP A 117 -12.31 -7.11 -12.12
C ASP A 117 -12.14 -7.56 -13.59
N ILE A 118 -11.65 -8.78 -13.81
CA ILE A 118 -11.42 -9.38 -15.12
C ILE A 118 -12.26 -10.63 -15.26
N ASN A 119 -13.07 -10.71 -16.30
CA ASN A 119 -13.70 -11.96 -16.70
C ASN A 119 -12.66 -12.81 -17.45
N ARG A 120 -12.08 -13.81 -16.77
CA ARG A 120 -11.05 -14.68 -17.36
C ARG A 120 -11.54 -15.52 -18.54
N THR A 121 -12.84 -15.85 -18.59
CA THR A 121 -13.41 -16.68 -19.65
C THR A 121 -13.52 -15.91 -20.96
N THR A 122 -13.95 -14.64 -20.89
CA THR A 122 -14.13 -13.79 -22.07
C THR A 122 -12.97 -12.84 -22.31
N LEU A 123 -12.00 -12.79 -21.39
CA LEU A 123 -10.87 -11.85 -21.35
C LEU A 123 -11.34 -10.40 -21.53
N LYS A 124 -12.22 -9.96 -20.63
CA LYS A 124 -12.75 -8.59 -20.60
C LYS A 124 -12.62 -7.94 -19.24
N PHE A 125 -12.43 -6.63 -19.21
CA PHE A 125 -12.58 -5.83 -18.01
C PHE A 125 -14.07 -5.74 -17.63
N ILE A 126 -14.36 -5.91 -16.34
CA ILE A 126 -15.70 -5.79 -15.79
C ILE A 126 -15.84 -4.38 -15.21
N LEU A 127 -16.97 -3.73 -15.51
CA LEU A 127 -17.34 -2.41 -15.01
C LEU A 127 -18.54 -2.53 -14.06
N PRO A 128 -18.70 -1.62 -13.07
CA PRO A 128 -17.91 -0.39 -12.85
C PRO A 128 -16.58 -0.64 -12.15
N SER A 129 -15.61 0.25 -12.42
CA SER A 129 -14.33 0.29 -11.71
C SER A 129 -14.48 0.98 -10.35
N GLN A 130 -13.75 0.52 -9.33
CA GLN A 130 -13.60 1.28 -8.07
C GLN A 130 -12.37 2.18 -8.14
N SER A 131 -12.43 3.35 -7.52
CA SER A 131 -11.31 4.28 -7.46
C SER A 131 -10.98 4.71 -6.04
N LEU A 132 -9.69 4.90 -5.78
CA LEU A 132 -9.17 5.54 -4.58
C LEU A 132 -8.41 6.79 -5.01
N SER A 133 -8.73 7.94 -4.42
CA SER A 133 -8.08 9.22 -4.69
C SER A 133 -7.70 9.92 -3.39
N ASN A 134 -6.55 10.62 -3.36
CA ASN A 134 -6.05 11.27 -2.13
C ASN A 134 -5.86 12.80 -2.25
N GLY A 135 -6.68 13.46 -3.07
CA GLY A 135 -6.58 14.90 -3.31
C GLY A 135 -5.42 15.31 -4.25
N LYS A 136 -5.22 16.62 -4.44
CA LYS A 136 -4.36 17.15 -5.53
C LYS A 136 -2.86 17.24 -5.20
N ALA A 137 -2.49 17.30 -3.92
CA ALA A 137 -1.10 17.46 -3.46
C ALA A 137 -0.45 16.18 -2.94
N ILE A 138 -1.20 15.07 -2.99
CA ILE A 138 -0.73 13.74 -2.58
C ILE A 138 -0.77 12.83 -3.80
N GLY A 139 0.41 12.53 -4.31
CA GLY A 139 0.65 11.63 -5.43
C GLY A 139 0.42 10.19 -5.07
N MET A 140 -0.42 9.51 -5.84
CA MET A 140 -0.72 8.10 -5.66
C MET A 140 -0.82 7.41 -7.02
N GLY A 141 -0.30 6.19 -7.13
CA GLY A 141 -0.36 5.40 -8.36
C GLY A 141 0.96 5.19 -9.09
N LYS A 142 2.05 5.80 -8.62
CA LYS A 142 3.39 5.49 -9.14
C LYS A 142 3.80 4.04 -8.94
N ALA A 143 3.43 3.43 -7.82
CA ALA A 143 3.68 2.01 -7.55
C ALA A 143 2.54 1.40 -6.74
N VAL A 144 2.04 0.25 -7.22
CA VAL A 144 1.02 -0.57 -6.57
C VAL A 144 1.46 -2.03 -6.60
N GLY A 145 1.03 -2.82 -5.63
CA GLY A 145 1.26 -4.25 -5.63
C GLY A 145 0.39 -5.01 -4.64
N TRP A 146 -0.01 -6.22 -4.99
CA TRP A 146 -0.73 -7.11 -4.09
C TRP A 146 0.24 -7.85 -3.16
N LEU A 147 0.05 -7.70 -1.84
CA LEU A 147 0.73 -8.54 -0.84
C LEU A 147 0.10 -9.93 -0.76
N ASN A 148 -1.22 -9.96 -0.86
CA ASN A 148 -2.03 -11.18 -0.86
C ASN A 148 -3.39 -10.86 -1.53
N ASN A 149 -4.33 -11.81 -1.47
CA ASN A 149 -5.61 -11.71 -2.16
C ASN A 149 -6.48 -10.53 -1.72
N ASN A 150 -6.26 -9.96 -0.53
CA ASN A 150 -7.08 -8.92 0.06
C ASN A 150 -6.30 -7.67 0.46
N VAL A 151 -4.96 -7.69 0.38
CA VAL A 151 -4.13 -6.60 0.85
C VAL A 151 -3.26 -6.10 -0.29
N THR A 152 -3.36 -4.80 -0.55
CA THR A 152 -2.50 -4.10 -1.50
C THR A 152 -1.58 -3.14 -0.78
N VAL A 153 -0.44 -2.87 -1.41
CA VAL A 153 0.54 -1.85 -1.05
C VAL A 153 0.50 -0.77 -2.11
N ILE A 154 0.50 0.49 -1.68
CA ILE A 154 0.49 1.65 -2.55
C ILE A 154 1.54 2.63 -2.06
N LEU A 155 2.44 3.03 -2.95
CA LEU A 155 3.37 4.13 -2.69
C LEU A 155 2.64 5.46 -2.85
N VAL A 156 2.73 6.29 -1.81
CA VAL A 156 2.11 7.60 -1.73
C VAL A 156 3.21 8.65 -1.52
N ASN A 157 3.28 9.62 -2.43
CA ASN A 157 4.28 10.69 -2.42
C ASN A 157 3.64 12.04 -2.17
N THR A 158 4.17 12.81 -1.23
CA THR A 158 3.80 14.22 -1.08
C THR A 158 4.65 15.06 -2.00
N TYR A 159 4.00 15.98 -2.74
CA TYR A 159 4.70 16.86 -3.67
C TYR A 159 4.13 18.28 -3.68
N SER A 160 4.94 19.24 -4.15
CA SER A 160 4.51 20.63 -4.38
C SER A 160 3.74 20.80 -5.69
N LEU A 161 3.08 21.95 -5.92
CA LEU A 161 2.41 22.25 -7.19
C LEU A 161 3.37 22.23 -8.40
N SER A 162 4.67 22.44 -8.17
CA SER A 162 5.73 22.31 -9.20
C SER A 162 6.26 20.88 -9.33
N TYR A 163 5.57 19.90 -8.74
CA TYR A 163 5.90 18.48 -8.73
C TYR A 163 7.27 18.16 -8.11
N ILE A 164 7.65 18.89 -7.07
CA ILE A 164 8.86 18.60 -6.27
C ILE A 164 8.45 17.70 -5.11
N TRP A 165 9.02 16.50 -5.02
CA TRP A 165 8.74 15.54 -3.96
C TRP A 165 9.38 15.98 -2.64
N SER A 166 8.65 15.80 -1.54
CA SER A 166 9.11 16.18 -0.20
C SER A 166 9.12 15.02 0.79
N ALA A 167 8.24 14.03 0.62
CA ALA A 167 8.17 12.85 1.47
C ALA A 167 7.42 11.70 0.78
N SER A 168 7.68 10.48 1.22
CA SER A 168 7.02 9.28 0.75
C SER A 168 6.53 8.42 1.91
N GLN A 169 5.42 7.75 1.71
CA GLN A 169 4.83 6.79 2.62
C GLN A 169 4.29 5.60 1.84
N VAL A 170 4.34 4.44 2.45
CA VAL A 170 3.80 3.21 1.88
C VAL A 170 2.55 2.83 2.64
N PHE A 171 1.42 2.93 1.98
CA PHE A 171 0.14 2.59 2.54
C PHE A 171 -0.17 1.13 2.22
N THR A 172 -0.70 0.42 3.20
CA THR A 172 -1.34 -0.86 2.95
C THR A 172 -2.84 -0.72 3.11
N TYR A 173 -3.59 -1.31 2.19
CA TYR A 173 -5.05 -1.27 2.19
C TYR A 173 -5.61 -2.68 2.16
N TYR A 174 -6.65 -2.90 2.95
CA TYR A 174 -7.54 -4.04 2.79
C TYR A 174 -8.58 -3.72 1.70
N VAL A 175 -8.72 -4.62 0.74
CA VAL A 175 -9.74 -4.58 -0.32
C VAL A 175 -10.87 -5.52 0.07
N GLY A 176 -11.97 -4.93 0.54
CA GLY A 176 -13.12 -5.65 1.10
C GLY A 176 -14.07 -6.27 0.07
N VAL A 177 -15.18 -6.82 0.56
CA VAL A 177 -16.17 -7.60 -0.22
C VAL A 177 -16.86 -6.77 -1.31
N ASN A 178 -16.90 -5.45 -1.17
CA ASN A 178 -17.45 -4.51 -2.16
C ASN A 178 -16.35 -3.75 -2.91
N ASN A 179 -15.13 -4.32 -2.99
CA ASN A 179 -13.98 -3.67 -3.62
C ASN A 179 -13.63 -2.29 -3.01
N SER A 180 -14.01 -2.07 -1.76
CA SER A 180 -13.72 -0.86 -1.00
C SER A 180 -12.32 -0.92 -0.39
N PHE A 181 -11.59 0.18 -0.45
CA PHE A 181 -10.28 0.33 0.18
C PHE A 181 -10.41 0.80 1.63
N ALA A 182 -9.83 0.04 2.56
CA ALA A 182 -9.70 0.44 3.96
C ALA A 182 -8.23 0.45 4.36
N THR A 183 -7.72 1.58 4.83
CA THR A 183 -6.31 1.69 5.25
C THR A 183 -6.04 0.74 6.42
N LYS A 184 -5.05 -0.13 6.25
CA LYS A 184 -4.56 -1.05 7.28
C LYS A 184 -3.42 -0.40 8.05
N SER A 185 -2.30 -0.13 7.38
CA SER A 185 -1.12 0.49 7.97
C SER A 185 -0.44 1.46 7.01
N ILE A 186 0.49 2.23 7.55
CA ILE A 186 1.31 3.17 6.79
C ILE A 186 2.75 2.96 7.25
N ILE A 187 3.71 2.97 6.33
CA ILE A 187 5.14 2.86 6.62
C ILE A 187 5.82 4.14 6.10
N PRO A 188 6.71 4.79 6.86
CA PRO A 188 7.11 4.42 8.22
C PRO A 188 6.01 4.64 9.28
N ASN A 189 6.10 3.89 10.37
CA ASN A 189 5.29 4.04 11.60
C ASN A 189 6.15 3.78 12.85
N ALA A 190 5.54 3.85 14.04
CA ALA A 190 6.22 3.71 15.33
C ALA A 190 6.93 2.35 15.50
N GLN A 191 6.41 1.30 14.85
CA GLN A 191 7.02 -0.03 14.87
C GLN A 191 7.94 -0.25 13.66
N GLN A 192 7.56 0.28 12.50
CA GLN A 192 8.26 0.07 11.23
C GLN A 192 8.91 1.38 10.81
N THR A 193 10.03 1.71 11.44
CA THR A 193 10.80 2.92 11.14
C THR A 193 11.73 2.66 9.96
N LEU A 194 12.03 3.70 9.18
CA LEU A 194 13.07 3.63 8.16
C LEU A 194 14.42 3.98 8.82
N ALA A 195 15.48 3.24 8.48
CA ALA A 195 16.81 3.55 8.99
C ALA A 195 17.21 4.99 8.59
N PRO A 196 17.98 5.73 9.43
CA PRO A 196 18.34 7.13 9.18
C PRO A 196 19.10 7.38 7.89
N GLU A 197 19.72 6.33 7.35
CA GLU A 197 20.46 6.34 6.09
C GLU A 197 19.53 6.57 4.89
N PHE A 198 18.27 6.11 4.97
CA PHE A 198 17.29 6.28 3.90
C PHE A 198 16.86 7.74 3.72
N GLY A 199 16.72 8.12 2.45
CA GLY A 199 16.08 9.36 2.04
C GLY A 199 14.59 9.38 2.40
N PRO A 200 14.01 10.57 2.63
CA PRO A 200 12.59 10.72 2.93
C PRO A 200 11.67 10.42 1.73
N ILE A 201 12.26 10.17 0.56
CA ILE A 201 11.59 10.03 -0.73
C ILE A 201 11.89 8.64 -1.29
N LEU A 202 10.84 7.92 -1.64
CA LEU A 202 10.88 6.62 -2.29
C LEU A 202 10.57 6.78 -3.78
N ILE A 203 11.49 6.31 -4.63
CA ILE A 203 11.39 6.40 -6.08
C ILE A 203 10.71 5.17 -6.66
N SER A 204 10.80 4.00 -6.03
CA SER A 204 10.16 2.78 -6.55
C SER A 204 9.73 1.85 -5.43
N LEU A 205 8.72 1.04 -5.73
CA LEU A 205 8.23 -0.02 -4.88
C LEU A 205 7.83 -1.22 -5.74
N VAL A 206 8.30 -2.41 -5.36
CA VAL A 206 7.95 -3.67 -6.00
C VAL A 206 7.43 -4.63 -4.93
N VAL A 207 6.32 -5.32 -5.23
CA VAL A 207 5.80 -6.39 -4.37
C VAL A 207 5.98 -7.72 -5.09
N THR A 208 6.64 -8.65 -4.42
CA THR A 208 6.84 -10.01 -4.93
C THR A 208 5.62 -10.88 -4.63
N LYS A 209 5.48 -12.00 -5.37
CA LYS A 209 4.42 -12.99 -5.10
C LYS A 209 4.47 -13.61 -3.70
N SER A 210 5.65 -13.62 -3.07
CA SER A 210 5.82 -14.09 -1.70
C SER A 210 5.51 -13.02 -0.65
N GLY A 211 5.00 -11.85 -1.04
CA GLY A 211 4.63 -10.78 -0.10
C GLY A 211 5.82 -9.94 0.40
N ILE A 212 7.00 -10.09 -0.20
CA ILE A 212 8.16 -9.22 0.08
C ILE A 212 7.94 -7.88 -0.62
N VAL A 213 8.15 -6.78 0.09
CA VAL A 213 8.11 -5.42 -0.46
C VAL A 213 9.53 -4.88 -0.56
N ILE A 214 9.93 -4.47 -1.77
CA ILE A 214 11.23 -3.90 -2.06
C ILE A 214 11.03 -2.43 -2.41
N MET A 215 11.77 -1.54 -1.76
CA MET A 215 11.69 -0.10 -1.96
C MET A 215 13.05 0.44 -2.37
N LEU A 216 13.04 1.41 -3.28
CA LEU A 216 14.23 2.15 -3.69
C LEU A 216 14.02 3.62 -3.32
N ASP A 217 14.98 4.22 -2.62
CA ASP A 217 14.90 5.60 -2.20
C ASP A 217 15.56 6.59 -3.16
N SER A 218 15.55 7.87 -2.80
CA SER A 218 16.17 8.95 -3.57
C SER A 218 17.70 9.02 -3.52
N LYS A 219 18.34 8.30 -2.60
CA LYS A 219 19.79 8.21 -2.47
C LYS A 219 20.36 7.00 -3.22
N GLY A 220 19.50 6.08 -3.68
CA GLY A 220 19.88 4.85 -4.36
C GLY A 220 19.92 3.63 -3.44
N ASP A 221 19.47 3.78 -2.19
CA ASP A 221 19.44 2.72 -1.20
C ASP A 221 18.21 1.82 -1.39
N ILE A 222 18.41 0.53 -1.22
CA ILE A 222 17.36 -0.49 -1.36
C ILE A 222 16.96 -1.00 0.01
N TYR A 223 15.65 -1.07 0.22
CA TYR A 223 15.07 -1.55 1.44
C TYR A 223 14.12 -2.72 1.18
N ILE A 224 14.27 -3.80 1.94
CA ILE A 224 13.54 -5.06 1.74
C ILE A 224 12.74 -5.39 3.00
N LEU A 225 11.43 -5.25 2.92
CA LEU A 225 10.46 -5.70 3.92
C LEU A 225 10.07 -7.15 3.65
N LEU A 226 10.51 -8.02 4.54
CA LEU A 226 10.12 -9.42 4.56
C LEU A 226 8.77 -9.58 5.26
N PRO A 227 7.88 -10.46 4.78
CA PRO A 227 6.68 -10.82 5.53
C PRO A 227 7.08 -11.49 6.84
N SER A 228 6.57 -10.96 7.94
CA SER A 228 6.84 -11.42 9.29
C SER A 228 5.86 -12.53 9.69
N PRO A 229 6.29 -13.55 10.45
CA PRO A 229 5.36 -14.56 10.96
C PRO A 229 4.39 -13.99 12.00
N PRO A 230 3.24 -14.66 12.22
CA PRO A 230 2.32 -14.31 13.30
C PRO A 230 3.04 -14.14 14.63
N GLY A 231 2.62 -13.14 15.41
CA GLY A 231 3.24 -12.78 16.68
C GLY A 231 4.43 -11.82 16.54
N THR A 232 4.86 -11.51 15.33
CA THR A 232 5.95 -10.57 15.06
C THR A 232 5.54 -9.49 14.07
N PHE A 233 6.38 -8.47 13.91
CA PHE A 233 6.28 -7.48 12.84
C PHE A 233 7.66 -7.27 12.19
N ALA A 234 7.66 -6.81 10.94
CA ALA A 234 8.87 -6.48 10.21
C ALA A 234 9.42 -5.11 10.67
N ASP A 235 10.57 -5.13 11.35
CA ASP A 235 11.33 -3.95 11.78
C ASP A 235 12.50 -3.66 10.85
N SER A 236 12.78 -2.37 10.68
CA SER A 236 13.83 -1.86 9.80
C SER A 236 14.62 -0.69 10.32
N SER A 237 14.55 -0.48 11.61
CA SER A 237 15.34 0.52 12.31
C SER A 237 16.85 0.45 12.01
N THR A 238 17.39 -0.74 11.69
CA THR A 238 18.85 -0.98 11.69
C THR A 238 19.45 -1.65 10.45
N LYS A 239 18.65 -2.04 9.44
CA LYS A 239 19.15 -2.87 8.31
C LYS A 239 18.45 -2.59 6.98
N LEU A 240 19.16 -2.84 5.87
CA LEU A 240 18.62 -2.85 4.50
C LEU A 240 17.52 -3.91 4.31
N VAL A 241 17.61 -5.02 5.03
CA VAL A 241 16.60 -6.09 5.05
C VAL A 241 15.96 -6.11 6.44
N SER A 242 14.64 -6.06 6.49
CA SER A 242 13.91 -6.03 7.75
C SER A 242 14.19 -7.28 8.59
N SER A 243 14.36 -7.08 9.90
CA SER A 243 14.31 -8.15 10.91
C SER A 243 12.91 -8.32 11.47
N PHE A 244 12.70 -9.34 12.29
CA PHE A 244 11.42 -9.57 12.96
C PHE A 244 11.55 -9.27 14.45
N LEU A 245 10.66 -8.43 14.96
CA LEU A 245 10.52 -8.17 16.38
C LEU A 245 9.18 -8.70 16.88
N PRO A 246 9.13 -9.28 18.09
CA PRO A 246 7.89 -9.80 18.64
C PRO A 246 6.93 -8.66 18.98
N CYS A 247 5.63 -8.90 18.81
CA CYS A 247 4.60 -7.99 19.31
C CYS A 247 4.74 -7.85 20.82
N ILE A 248 4.68 -6.62 21.33
CA ILE A 248 4.70 -6.36 22.76
C ILE A 248 3.37 -6.78 23.41
N GLY A 249 3.37 -6.97 24.73
CA GLY A 249 2.15 -7.20 25.49
C GLY A 249 1.10 -6.13 25.20
N GLY A 250 -0.14 -6.54 24.98
CA GLY A 250 -1.26 -5.67 24.63
C GLY A 250 -1.41 -5.44 23.12
N SER A 251 -0.50 -6.00 22.32
CA SER A 251 -0.59 -6.00 20.86
C SER A 251 -0.49 -7.43 20.31
N TYR A 252 -0.95 -7.62 19.08
CA TYR A 252 -0.91 -8.92 18.42
C TYR A 252 -0.71 -8.80 16.91
N ASN A 253 -0.22 -9.86 16.28
CA ASN A 253 -0.27 -10.03 14.84
C ASN A 253 -0.68 -11.47 14.49
N SER A 254 -1.79 -11.63 13.78
CA SER A 254 -2.32 -12.95 13.40
C SER A 254 -1.88 -13.40 12.02
N GLN A 255 -1.24 -12.54 11.24
CA GLN A 255 -1.02 -12.76 9.80
C GLN A 255 0.46 -12.98 9.49
N TYR A 256 0.72 -13.72 8.41
CA TYR A 256 2.03 -13.79 7.78
C TYR A 256 2.12 -12.71 6.71
N ASP A 257 2.55 -11.51 7.08
CA ASP A 257 2.65 -10.36 6.18
C ASP A 257 3.58 -9.26 6.76
N ILE A 258 3.67 -8.13 6.06
CA ILE A 258 4.49 -6.98 6.47
C ILE A 258 3.76 -6.02 7.43
N GLN A 259 2.60 -6.40 7.97
CA GLN A 259 1.81 -5.49 8.81
C GLN A 259 2.46 -5.30 10.19
N PRO A 260 2.27 -4.12 10.80
CA PRO A 260 2.65 -3.92 12.19
C PRO A 260 1.71 -4.69 13.12
N CYS A 261 2.11 -4.85 14.39
CA CYS A 261 1.21 -5.39 15.39
C CYS A 261 0.04 -4.44 15.61
N SER A 262 -1.15 -5.00 15.77
CA SER A 262 -2.34 -4.23 16.13
C SER A 262 -2.53 -4.25 17.64
N LEU A 263 -3.02 -3.15 18.21
CA LEU A 263 -3.43 -3.14 19.61
C LEU A 263 -4.62 -4.07 19.83
N CYS A 264 -4.67 -4.72 20.99
CA CYS A 264 -5.86 -5.45 21.39
C CYS A 264 -7.04 -4.51 21.52
N PRO A 265 -8.19 -4.79 20.88
CA PRO A 265 -9.37 -3.95 20.98
C PRO A 265 -9.86 -3.86 22.43
N GLN A 266 -10.62 -2.81 22.73
CA GLN A 266 -11.26 -2.64 24.04
C GLN A 266 -12.09 -3.89 24.41
N GLY A 267 -12.02 -4.30 25.68
CA GLY A 267 -12.66 -5.52 26.17
C GLY A 267 -11.86 -6.80 25.90
N SER A 268 -10.64 -6.69 25.37
CA SER A 268 -9.72 -7.80 25.18
C SER A 268 -8.32 -7.45 25.68
N SER A 269 -7.53 -8.48 25.98
CA SER A 269 -6.15 -8.34 26.41
C SER A 269 -5.27 -9.45 25.85
N THR A 270 -3.97 -9.29 26.04
CA THR A 270 -3.02 -10.40 25.97
C THR A 270 -2.81 -11.03 27.34
N ASN A 271 -1.89 -11.99 27.45
CA ASN A 271 -1.42 -12.58 28.71
C ASN A 271 -0.17 -11.87 29.30
N GLY A 272 0.11 -10.63 28.86
CA GLY A 272 1.29 -9.85 29.25
C GLY A 272 2.60 -10.27 28.60
N SER A 273 2.62 -11.39 27.86
CA SER A 273 3.82 -11.88 27.17
C SER A 273 3.98 -11.20 25.80
N THR A 274 5.21 -11.26 25.26
CA THR A 274 5.48 -10.84 23.89
C THR A 274 5.07 -11.94 22.89
N GLY A 275 5.07 -11.64 21.59
CA GLY A 275 4.88 -12.64 20.54
C GLY A 275 3.43 -13.05 20.30
N GLN A 276 2.46 -12.24 20.73
CA GLN A 276 1.05 -12.65 20.73
C GLN A 276 0.44 -12.67 19.32
N THR A 277 -0.27 -13.75 19.01
CA THR A 277 -0.94 -13.93 17.70
C THR A 277 -2.41 -13.54 17.71
N SER A 278 -3.00 -13.38 18.91
CA SER A 278 -4.41 -13.05 19.10
C SER A 278 -4.63 -12.37 20.46
N CYS A 279 -5.75 -11.67 20.60
CA CYS A 279 -6.25 -11.18 21.89
C CYS A 279 -7.33 -12.09 22.44
N VAL A 280 -7.43 -12.16 23.76
CA VAL A 280 -8.46 -12.92 24.48
C VAL A 280 -9.45 -11.94 25.10
N SER A 281 -10.74 -12.26 25.08
CA SER A 281 -11.76 -11.46 25.76
C SER A 281 -11.48 -11.41 27.26
N CYS A 282 -11.68 -10.24 27.85
CA CYS A 282 -11.57 -10.07 29.29
C CYS A 282 -12.80 -10.68 30.00
N GLU A 283 -12.65 -10.93 31.30
CA GLU A 283 -13.73 -11.45 32.14
C GLU A 283 -14.91 -10.46 32.19
N SER A 284 -16.11 -10.98 32.38
CA SER A 284 -17.36 -10.20 32.33
C SER A 284 -17.45 -9.08 33.37
N ASP A 285 -16.70 -9.20 34.48
CA ASP A 285 -16.60 -8.24 35.58
C ASP A 285 -15.29 -7.44 35.55
N ALA A 286 -14.60 -7.43 34.42
CA ALA A 286 -13.33 -6.75 34.28
C ALA A 286 -13.29 -5.76 33.11
N PHE A 287 -12.58 -4.65 33.32
CA PHE A 287 -12.34 -3.63 32.31
C PHE A 287 -10.98 -3.84 31.65
N CYS A 288 -10.96 -3.82 30.32
CA CYS A 288 -9.73 -3.85 29.53
C CYS A 288 -9.73 -2.68 28.54
N PRO A 289 -8.84 -1.69 28.73
CA PRO A 289 -8.68 -0.61 27.75
C PRO A 289 -8.08 -1.12 26.45
N LEU A 290 -8.13 -0.29 25.40
CA LEU A 290 -7.40 -0.52 24.17
C LEU A 290 -5.91 -0.78 24.47
N GLY A 291 -5.35 -1.86 23.94
CA GLY A 291 -3.94 -2.21 24.16
C GLY A 291 -3.65 -2.88 25.51
N SER A 292 -4.64 -3.47 26.19
CA SER A 292 -4.43 -4.08 27.51
C SER A 292 -3.45 -5.25 27.45
N ALA A 293 -2.27 -5.10 28.08
CA ALA A 293 -1.28 -6.16 28.15
C ALA A 293 -1.67 -7.25 29.15
N PHE A 294 -2.09 -6.85 30.34
CA PHE A 294 -2.49 -7.75 31.41
C PHE A 294 -4.02 -7.82 31.47
N GLY A 295 -4.55 -9.03 31.56
CA GLY A 295 -5.99 -9.26 31.69
C GLY A 295 -6.55 -8.71 33.01
N ASN A 296 -7.79 -8.27 32.93
CA ASN A 296 -8.73 -8.03 34.01
C ASN A 296 -8.35 -6.97 35.07
N ILE A 297 -8.64 -5.70 34.77
CA ILE A 297 -8.84 -4.70 35.84
C ILE A 297 -10.23 -4.96 36.42
N SER A 298 -10.32 -5.65 37.56
CA SER A 298 -11.62 -5.93 38.21
C SER A 298 -12.42 -4.64 38.39
N SER A 299 -13.73 -4.70 38.13
CA SER A 299 -14.66 -3.58 38.36
C SER A 299 -14.69 -3.10 39.81
N SER A 300 -14.23 -3.94 40.76
CA SER A 300 -14.08 -3.60 42.18
C SER A 300 -12.72 -3.00 42.54
N SER A 301 -11.81 -2.87 41.57
CA SER A 301 -10.48 -2.32 41.78
C SER A 301 -10.54 -0.84 42.13
N LEU A 302 -9.87 -0.46 43.23
CA LEU A 302 -9.63 0.92 43.65
C LEU A 302 -8.98 1.78 42.53
N LEU A 303 -8.32 1.14 41.56
CA LEU A 303 -7.75 1.81 40.38
C LEU A 303 -8.81 2.51 39.53
N LEU A 304 -10.05 2.02 39.49
CA LEU A 304 -11.16 2.64 38.75
C LEU A 304 -11.84 3.78 39.52
N THR A 305 -11.74 3.79 40.86
CA THR A 305 -12.34 4.84 41.71
C THR A 305 -11.51 6.13 41.75
N SER A 306 -10.25 6.10 41.33
CA SER A 306 -9.38 7.27 41.27
C SER A 306 -8.50 7.26 40.01
N VAL A 307 -9.09 7.25 38.83
CA VAL A 307 -8.32 7.54 37.60
C VAL A 307 -8.15 9.06 37.46
N ASN A 308 -7.29 9.65 38.28
CA ASN A 308 -6.60 10.88 37.88
C ASN A 308 -5.41 10.46 37.02
N GLN A 309 -5.66 10.05 35.76
CA GLN A 309 -4.58 9.91 34.79
C GLN A 309 -4.11 11.31 34.39
N ALA A 310 -3.25 11.89 35.24
CA ALA A 310 -2.41 13.02 34.92
C ALA A 310 -0.95 12.58 35.00
N ARG A 311 -0.59 11.51 34.27
CA ARG A 311 0.77 11.48 33.72
C ARG A 311 0.71 12.36 32.48
N ALA A 312 1.61 13.34 32.39
CA ALA A 312 1.84 14.01 31.13
C ALA A 312 2.16 12.90 30.12
N TYR A 313 1.25 12.69 29.16
CA TYR A 313 1.61 11.88 28.00
C TYR A 313 2.91 12.48 27.44
N PRO A 314 3.89 11.65 27.05
CA PRO A 314 5.03 12.14 26.29
C PRO A 314 4.53 13.07 25.18
N LEU A 315 5.31 14.11 24.84
CA LEU A 315 4.98 15.00 23.74
C LEU A 315 4.54 14.14 22.56
N SER A 316 3.29 14.32 22.12
CA SER A 316 2.72 13.45 21.11
C SER A 316 3.63 13.47 19.87
N PRO A 317 3.98 12.31 19.32
CA PRO A 317 4.77 12.22 18.10
C PRO A 317 4.13 13.04 16.98
N LYS A 318 4.90 13.42 15.96
CA LYS A 318 4.38 14.12 14.75
C LYS A 318 3.41 13.26 13.90
N SER A 319 2.95 12.13 14.42
CA SER A 319 1.98 11.26 13.77
C SER A 319 0.57 11.80 13.95
N VAL A 320 -0.24 11.77 12.89
CA VAL A 320 -1.66 12.16 12.93
C VAL A 320 -2.60 10.98 13.21
N ARG A 321 -2.05 9.75 13.36
CA ARG A 321 -2.83 8.55 13.64
C ARG A 321 -2.76 8.20 15.13
N PHE A 322 -3.92 8.16 15.77
CA PHE A 322 -4.05 7.88 17.21
C PHE A 322 -3.40 6.54 17.60
N ASP A 323 -3.66 5.46 16.86
CA ASP A 323 -3.08 4.15 17.17
C ASP A 323 -1.55 4.15 17.12
N ASN A 324 -0.97 4.94 16.21
CA ASN A 324 0.48 5.07 16.10
C ASN A 324 1.06 5.87 17.28
N ILE A 325 0.40 6.96 17.66
CA ILE A 325 0.75 7.73 18.87
C ILE A 325 0.69 6.82 20.11
N LEU A 326 -0.36 6.00 20.21
CA LEU A 326 -0.56 5.10 21.34
C LEU A 326 0.49 3.98 21.36
N MET A 327 0.77 3.35 20.22
CA MET A 327 1.83 2.35 20.09
C MET A 327 3.19 2.91 20.51
N GLU A 328 3.57 4.09 20.02
CA GLU A 328 4.85 4.74 20.34
C GLU A 328 4.98 5.04 21.85
N ASN A 329 3.90 5.50 22.47
CA ASN A 329 3.87 5.73 23.91
C ASN A 329 3.99 4.43 24.71
N ILE A 330 3.33 3.35 24.28
CA ILE A 330 3.39 2.05 24.97
C ILE A 330 4.78 1.42 24.81
N THR A 331 5.39 1.48 23.62
CA THR A 331 6.75 0.96 23.39
C THR A 331 7.77 1.69 24.26
N HIS A 332 7.70 3.03 24.33
CA HIS A 332 8.60 3.81 25.19
C HIS A 332 8.45 3.46 26.69
N MET A 333 7.22 3.19 27.14
CA MET A 333 6.99 2.76 28.52
C MET A 333 7.58 1.36 28.78
N ALA A 334 7.44 0.43 27.85
CA ALA A 334 8.01 -0.91 27.95
C ALA A 334 9.54 -0.89 28.02
N ASP A 335 10.20 -0.09 27.19
CA ASP A 335 11.66 0.05 27.21
C ASP A 335 12.14 0.65 28.54
N SER A 336 11.45 1.67 29.07
CA SER A 336 11.80 2.30 30.36
C SER A 336 11.64 1.37 31.58
N SER A 337 10.85 0.29 31.45
CA SER A 337 10.70 -0.73 32.48
C SER A 337 11.76 -1.85 32.41
N SER A 338 12.49 -1.94 31.29
CA SER A 338 13.58 -2.91 31.12
C SER A 338 14.92 -2.47 31.74
N GLU A 339 15.09 -1.17 32.06
CA GLU A 339 16.26 -0.64 32.80
C GLU A 339 16.14 -0.78 34.34
N LYS A 340 15.08 -1.44 34.85
CA LYS A 340 14.84 -1.60 36.29
C LYS A 340 14.48 -3.03 36.72
N LEU A 341 15.12 -4.03 36.12
CA LEU A 341 15.16 -5.40 36.65
C LEU A 341 16.58 -5.90 36.79
#